data_AF-A0A929F5F7-F1
#
_entry.id   AF-A0A929F5F7-F1
#
_cell.length_a   1.000
_cell.length_b   1.000
_cell.length_c   1.000
_cell.angle_alpha   90.00
_cell.angle_beta   90.00
_cell.angle_gamma   90.00
#
_symmetry.space_group_name_H-M   'P 1'
#
loop_
_entity.id
_entity.type
_entity.pdbx_description
1 polymer ?
#
loop_
_entity_poly.entity_id
_entity_poly.type
_entity_poly.pdbx_seq_one_letter_code
_entity_poly.pdbx_strand_id
1 'polypeptide(L)'
;PYHARAFNWFDPLFPEGMDRYLSPEVSPRMRGVVEKCTFCHHRLMRAKSKAYAEGRRDLKEDEYIPACVEACPTKAITFGDLNNSEHTISQLIKSPHAFRLLERLGTKPKVYYMSTKNWLKRMADNYLTGEFK
;
A
#
# COMPACT_ATOMS: atom_id res chain seq x y z
N PRO A 1 12.07 3.67 -9.40
CA PRO A 1 12.19 2.48 -10.29
C PRO A 1 10.85 1.95 -10.83
N TYR A 2 9.74 2.02 -10.07
CA TYR A 2 8.48 1.35 -10.46
C TYR A 2 7.53 2.18 -11.33
N HIS A 3 7.90 3.40 -11.72
CA HIS A 3 7.00 4.35 -12.42
C HIS A 3 5.61 4.53 -11.75
N ALA A 4 5.50 4.30 -10.43
CA ALA A 4 4.25 4.34 -9.68
C ALA A 4 3.80 5.77 -9.27
N ARG A 5 4.29 6.78 -9.98
CA ARG A 5 3.94 8.19 -9.78
C ARG A 5 3.29 8.69 -11.07
N ALA A 6 2.13 9.31 -10.96
CA ALA A 6 1.42 9.94 -12.08
C ALA A 6 1.57 11.45 -11.96
N PHE A 7 1.77 12.15 -13.07
CA PHE A 7 1.83 13.61 -13.10
C PHE A 7 0.56 14.17 -13.72
N ASN A 8 -0.05 15.16 -13.07
CA ASN A 8 -1.24 15.82 -13.57
C ASN A 8 -0.85 16.90 -14.58
N TRP A 9 -0.89 16.57 -15.87
CA TRP A 9 -0.56 17.49 -16.95
C TRP A 9 -1.63 18.57 -17.21
N PHE A 10 -2.88 18.26 -16.89
CA PHE A 10 -4.04 19.11 -17.12
C PHE A 10 -4.84 19.29 -15.83
N ASP A 11 -5.68 20.32 -15.79
CA ASP A 11 -6.59 20.53 -14.66
C ASP A 11 -7.69 19.47 -14.67
N PRO A 12 -8.08 18.92 -13.51
CA PRO A 12 -9.13 17.92 -13.44
C PRO A 12 -10.47 18.53 -13.82
N LEU A 13 -11.16 17.90 -14.76
CA LEU A 13 -12.52 18.27 -15.14
C LEU A 13 -13.50 17.37 -14.38
N PHE A 14 -14.28 17.98 -13.48
CA PHE A 14 -15.37 17.32 -12.80
C PHE A 14 -16.69 17.76 -13.46
N PRO A 15 -17.43 16.84 -14.13
CA PRO A 15 -18.78 17.12 -14.60
C PRO A 15 -19.67 17.62 -13.46
N GLU A 16 -20.71 18.37 -13.82
CA GLU A 16 -21.66 18.93 -12.84
C GLU A 16 -22.27 17.81 -11.97
N GLY A 17 -22.25 18.01 -10.65
CA GLY A 17 -22.73 17.05 -9.65
C GLY A 17 -21.73 15.96 -9.26
N MET A 18 -20.61 15.82 -9.97
CA MET A 18 -19.58 14.83 -9.63
C MET A 18 -18.72 15.26 -8.41
N ASP A 19 -18.73 16.56 -8.08
CA ASP A 19 -18.10 17.14 -6.91
C ASP A 19 -18.54 16.46 -5.60
N ARG A 20 -19.80 16.01 -5.54
CA ARG A 20 -20.37 15.33 -4.36
C ARG A 20 -19.78 13.95 -4.09
N TYR A 21 -19.17 13.32 -5.07
CA TYR A 21 -18.53 12.00 -4.93
C TYR A 21 -17.07 12.10 -4.48
N LEU A 22 -16.51 13.31 -4.42
CA LEU A 22 -15.16 13.52 -3.95
C LEU A 22 -15.10 13.27 -2.44
N SER A 23 -14.10 12.50 -2.02
CA SER A 23 -13.87 12.25 -0.60
C SER A 23 -13.37 13.54 0.06
N PRO A 24 -14.05 14.08 1.09
CA PRO A 24 -13.67 15.36 1.70
C PRO A 24 -12.30 15.30 2.41
N GLU A 25 -11.87 14.10 2.82
CA GLU A 25 -10.58 13.88 3.49
C GLU A 25 -9.38 13.87 2.49
N VAL A 26 -9.64 13.94 1.19
CA VAL A 26 -8.59 13.90 0.15
C VAL A 26 -8.74 15.12 -0.76
N SER A 27 -7.67 15.92 -0.85
CA SER A 27 -7.64 17.08 -1.73
C SER A 27 -7.66 16.66 -3.21
N PRO A 28 -8.60 17.15 -4.03
CA PRO A 28 -8.46 17.14 -5.49
C PRO A 28 -7.18 17.89 -5.87
N ARG A 29 -6.40 17.35 -6.80
CA ARG A 29 -5.11 17.94 -7.17
C ARG A 29 -5.25 18.80 -8.42
N MET A 30 -4.61 19.96 -8.37
CA MET A 30 -4.46 20.85 -9.52
C MET A 30 -3.43 20.32 -10.52
N ARG A 31 -3.41 20.91 -11.71
CA ARG A 31 -2.34 20.72 -12.69
C ARG A 31 -0.96 20.99 -12.09
N GLY A 32 0.05 20.22 -12.54
CA GLY A 32 1.44 20.40 -12.15
C GLY A 32 1.86 19.62 -10.90
N VAL A 33 0.98 18.79 -10.33
CA VAL A 33 1.24 18.01 -9.12
C VAL A 33 1.46 16.53 -9.47
N VAL A 34 2.37 15.89 -8.75
CA VAL A 34 2.59 14.45 -8.82
C VAL A 34 1.72 13.73 -7.79
N GLU A 35 1.02 12.70 -8.24
CA GLU A 35 0.25 11.77 -7.42
C GLU A 35 0.89 10.39 -7.35
N LYS A 36 0.57 9.66 -6.28
CA LYS A 36 0.93 8.26 -6.11
C LYS A 36 0.03 7.62 -5.06
N CYS A 37 0.11 6.29 -4.94
CA CYS A 37 -0.44 5.60 -3.78
C CYS A 37 0.19 6.12 -2.48
N THR A 38 -0.67 6.55 -1.57
CA THR A 38 -0.31 7.00 -0.20
C THR A 38 -0.78 6.02 0.86
N PHE A 39 -1.13 4.79 0.45
CA PHE A 39 -1.79 3.78 1.29
C PHE A 39 -3.04 4.33 1.99
N CYS A 40 -3.82 5.18 1.33
CA CYS A 40 -5.01 5.78 1.93
C CYS A 40 -4.69 6.51 3.25
N HIS A 41 -3.68 7.38 3.21
CA HIS A 41 -3.23 8.15 4.38
C HIS A 41 -4.36 8.86 5.15
N HIS A 42 -5.40 9.33 4.47
CA HIS A 42 -6.59 9.91 5.08
C HIS A 42 -7.28 8.93 6.05
N ARG A 43 -7.43 7.66 5.66
CA ARG A 43 -8.00 6.61 6.52
C ARG A 43 -7.11 6.31 7.73
N LEU A 44 -5.79 6.36 7.57
CA LEU A 44 -4.85 6.23 8.69
C LEU A 44 -5.07 7.36 9.71
N MET A 45 -5.19 8.60 9.23
CA MET A 45 -5.41 9.74 10.12
C MET A 45 -6.75 9.63 10.84
N ARG A 46 -7.81 9.21 10.15
CA ARG A 46 -9.10 8.93 10.77
C ARG A 46 -9.02 7.85 11.85
N ALA A 47 -8.34 6.74 11.57
CA ALA A 47 -8.15 5.65 12.52
C ALA A 47 -7.36 6.12 13.75
N LYS A 48 -6.28 6.89 13.55
CA LYS A 48 -5.47 7.46 14.64
C LYS A 48 -6.26 8.44 15.50
N SER A 49 -7.03 9.35 14.89
CA SER A 49 -7.87 10.30 15.63
C SER A 49 -8.92 9.58 16.47
N LYS A 50 -9.52 8.51 15.94
CA LYS A 50 -10.46 7.67 16.69
C LYS A 50 -9.79 6.96 17.85
N ALA A 51 -8.67 6.28 17.62
CA ALA A 51 -7.92 5.61 18.68
C ALA A 51 -7.48 6.59 19.79
N TYR A 52 -7.02 7.78 19.41
CA TYR A 52 -6.64 8.84 20.34
C TYR A 52 -7.82 9.32 21.19
N ALA A 53 -9.00 9.51 20.58
CA ALA A 53 -10.22 9.87 21.30
C ALA A 53 -10.65 8.80 22.31
N GLU A 54 -10.34 7.53 22.04
CA GLU A 54 -10.57 6.39 22.93
C GLU A 54 -9.43 6.17 23.94
N GLY A 55 -8.43 7.06 23.99
CA GLY A 55 -7.28 6.97 24.92
C GLY A 55 -6.22 5.95 24.53
N ARG A 56 -6.26 5.40 23.31
CA ARG A 56 -5.32 4.41 22.77
C ARG A 56 -4.34 5.05 21.80
N ARG A 57 -3.15 4.46 21.68
CA ARG A 57 -2.13 4.88 20.69
C ARG A 57 -1.96 3.86 19.56
N ASP A 58 -2.21 2.60 19.86
CA ASP A 58 -2.08 1.51 18.90
C ASP A 58 -3.38 1.30 18.14
N LEU A 59 -3.22 0.94 16.87
CA LEU A 59 -4.32 0.62 15.97
C LEU A 59 -4.51 -0.90 15.93
N LYS A 60 -5.76 -1.33 15.99
CA LYS A 60 -6.10 -2.73 15.72
C LYS A 60 -5.99 -3.02 14.21
N GLU A 61 -5.87 -4.30 13.86
CA GLU A 61 -5.67 -4.74 12.47
C GLU A 61 -6.82 -4.31 11.53
N ASP A 62 -8.05 -4.22 12.04
CA ASP A 62 -9.27 -3.88 11.33
C ASP A 62 -9.62 -2.38 11.34
N GLU A 63 -8.91 -1.55 12.13
CA GLU A 63 -9.22 -0.12 12.27
C GLU A 63 -8.73 0.73 11.08
N TYR A 64 -7.73 0.25 10.34
CA TYR A 64 -7.14 0.94 9.20
C TYR A 64 -7.05 0.03 7.98
N ILE A 65 -8.13 0.03 7.20
CA ILE A 65 -8.24 -0.74 5.96
C ILE A 65 -8.18 0.22 4.75
N PRO A 66 -7.16 0.11 3.87
CA PRO A 66 -7.10 0.86 2.62
C PRO A 66 -8.23 0.51 1.65
N ALA A 67 -8.61 1.46 0.79
CA ALA A 67 -9.70 1.28 -0.16
C ALA A 67 -9.49 0.09 -1.12
N CYS A 68 -8.25 -0.13 -1.58
CA CYS A 68 -7.94 -1.25 -2.47
C CYS A 68 -8.05 -2.62 -1.79
N VAL A 69 -7.86 -2.68 -0.47
CA VAL A 69 -8.02 -3.90 0.33
C VAL A 69 -9.51 -4.19 0.54
N GLU A 70 -10.25 -3.17 0.94
CA GLU A 70 -11.70 -3.25 1.16
C GLU A 70 -12.46 -3.63 -0.12
N ALA A 71 -12.07 -3.06 -1.27
CA ALA A 71 -12.75 -3.29 -2.54
C ALA A 71 -12.47 -4.68 -3.15
N CYS A 72 -11.47 -5.42 -2.68
CA CYS A 72 -11.03 -6.66 -3.31
C CYS A 72 -11.85 -7.87 -2.79
N PRO A 73 -12.76 -8.47 -3.58
CA PRO A 73 -13.59 -9.58 -3.11
C PRO A 73 -12.78 -10.85 -2.85
N THR A 74 -11.70 -11.05 -3.61
CA THR A 74 -10.81 -12.22 -3.50
C THR A 74 -9.76 -12.09 -2.41
N LYS A 75 -9.71 -10.95 -1.69
CA LYS A 75 -8.72 -10.66 -0.63
C LYS A 75 -7.26 -10.81 -1.10
N ALA A 76 -6.99 -10.44 -2.34
CA ALA A 76 -5.64 -10.53 -2.92
C ALA A 76 -4.62 -9.60 -2.25
N ILE A 77 -5.08 -8.50 -1.66
CA ILE A 77 -4.24 -7.54 -0.95
C ILE A 77 -4.55 -7.67 0.54
N THR A 78 -3.53 -7.94 1.34
CA THR A 78 -3.59 -7.89 2.81
C THR A 78 -2.75 -6.72 3.30
N PHE A 79 -3.24 -5.97 4.28
CA PHE A 79 -2.59 -4.78 4.79
C PHE A 79 -2.62 -4.79 6.33
N GLY A 80 -1.57 -4.26 6.95
CA GLY A 80 -1.43 -4.22 8.40
C GLY A 80 -0.12 -3.58 8.83
N ASP A 81 0.13 -3.55 10.14
CA ASP A 81 1.40 -3.09 10.69
C ASP A 81 2.44 -4.22 10.66
N LEU A 82 3.61 -3.92 10.09
CA LEU A 82 4.75 -4.84 10.02
C LEU A 82 5.51 -4.95 11.35
N ASN A 83 5.35 -3.97 12.25
CA ASN A 83 5.99 -4.00 13.56
C ASN A 83 5.20 -4.82 14.58
N ASN A 84 3.89 -5.00 14.35
CA ASN A 84 3.06 -5.84 15.21
C ASN A 84 3.13 -7.30 14.75
N SER A 85 3.70 -8.18 15.59
CA SER A 85 3.82 -9.60 15.30
C SER A 85 2.50 -10.36 15.30
N GLU A 86 1.46 -9.81 15.93
CA GLU A 86 0.12 -10.42 16.00
C GLU A 86 -0.65 -10.27 14.68
N HIS A 87 -0.31 -9.25 13.88
CA HIS A 87 -1.00 -9.00 12.61
C HIS A 87 -0.66 -10.07 11.57
N THR A 88 -1.64 -10.39 10.73
CA THR A 88 -1.54 -11.41 9.68
C THR A 88 -0.37 -11.12 8.72
N ILE A 89 -0.13 -9.84 8.42
CA ILE A 89 0.93 -9.44 7.49
C ILE A 89 2.33 -9.87 7.97
N SER A 90 2.59 -9.78 9.28
CA SER A 90 3.88 -10.14 9.89
C SER A 90 4.19 -11.62 9.78
N GLN A 91 3.15 -12.46 9.66
CA GLN A 91 3.29 -13.89 9.40
C GLN A 91 3.46 -14.17 7.90
N LEU A 92 2.67 -13.51 7.04
CA LEU A 92 2.70 -13.69 5.58
C LEU A 92 4.07 -13.35 4.98
N ILE A 93 4.73 -12.29 5.46
CA ILE A 93 6.04 -11.88 4.94
C ILE A 93 7.17 -12.88 5.25
N LYS A 94 6.99 -13.75 6.25
CA LYS A 94 7.96 -14.79 6.61
C LYS A 94 7.82 -16.03 5.72
N SER A 95 6.77 -16.10 4.91
CA SER A 95 6.55 -17.21 3.98
C SER A 95 7.68 -17.27 2.94
N PRO A 96 8.16 -18.48 2.57
CA PRO A 96 9.12 -18.63 1.47
C PRO A 96 8.54 -18.18 0.12
N HIS A 97 7.22 -17.98 0.03
CA HIS A 97 6.54 -17.49 -1.17
C HIS A 97 6.52 -15.98 -1.30
N ALA A 98 6.86 -15.24 -0.24
CA ALA A 98 6.93 -13.79 -0.24
C ALA A 98 8.24 -13.30 -0.89
N PHE A 99 8.16 -12.24 -1.69
CA PHE A 99 9.30 -11.58 -2.30
C PHE A 99 9.00 -10.09 -2.55
N ARG A 100 10.03 -9.28 -2.76
CA ARG A 100 9.92 -7.87 -3.14
C ARG A 100 10.28 -7.69 -4.61
N LEU A 101 9.89 -6.56 -5.20
CA LEU A 101 10.30 -6.23 -6.57
C LEU A 101 11.58 -5.40 -6.54
N LEU A 102 12.55 -5.77 -7.38
CA LEU A 102 13.82 -5.08 -7.57
C LEU A 102 14.61 -4.94 -6.26
N GLU A 103 14.69 -6.02 -5.47
CA GLU A 103 15.33 -6.00 -4.15
C GLU A 103 16.81 -5.62 -4.23
N ARG A 104 17.48 -5.93 -5.35
CA ARG A 104 18.89 -5.56 -5.60
C ARG A 104 19.14 -4.05 -5.59
N LEU A 105 18.13 -3.23 -5.87
CA LEU A 105 18.25 -1.78 -5.79
C LEU A 105 18.32 -1.25 -4.34
N GLY A 106 18.12 -2.11 -3.33
CA GLY A 106 18.24 -1.75 -1.93
C GLY A 106 17.17 -0.76 -1.43
N THR A 107 16.09 -0.55 -2.18
CA THR A 107 15.03 0.42 -1.86
C THR A 107 14.11 -0.04 -0.72
N LYS A 108 14.20 -1.32 -0.32
CA LYS A 108 13.46 -1.94 0.78
C LYS A 108 11.95 -1.60 0.75
N PRO A 109 11.25 -1.87 -0.37
CA PRO A 109 9.84 -1.53 -0.50
C PRO A 109 8.99 -2.26 0.55
N LYS A 110 7.90 -1.61 0.99
CA LYS A 110 6.97 -2.16 2.00
C LYS A 110 5.82 -2.97 1.39
N VAL A 111 5.82 -3.16 0.08
CA VAL A 111 4.89 -4.04 -0.62
C VAL A 111 5.61 -5.34 -0.91
N TYR A 112 5.02 -6.44 -0.46
CA TYR A 112 5.50 -7.79 -0.72
C TYR A 112 4.51 -8.49 -1.64
N TYR A 113 5.04 -9.26 -2.57
CA TYR A 113 4.27 -10.07 -3.50
C TYR A 113 4.41 -11.53 -3.10
N MET A 114 3.37 -12.32 -3.35
CA MET A 114 3.38 -13.75 -3.05
C MET A 114 3.23 -14.55 -4.33
N SER A 115 4.10 -15.54 -4.52
CA SER A 115 3.97 -16.50 -5.61
C SER A 115 4.63 -17.84 -5.27
N THR A 116 3.98 -18.92 -5.69
CA THR A 116 4.55 -20.28 -5.65
C THR A 116 5.48 -20.56 -6.85
N LYS A 117 5.42 -19.74 -7.89
CA LYS A 117 6.19 -19.94 -9.12
C LYS A 117 7.58 -19.31 -9.01
N ASN A 118 8.62 -20.13 -9.03
CA ASN A 118 10.00 -19.67 -8.85
C ASN A 118 10.49 -18.73 -9.98
N TRP A 119 10.08 -18.94 -11.23
CA TRP A 119 10.51 -18.11 -12.36
C TRP A 119 10.09 -16.63 -12.20
N LEU A 120 8.92 -16.37 -11.60
CA LEU A 120 8.45 -15.01 -11.30
C LEU A 120 9.39 -14.30 -10.31
N LYS A 121 9.86 -15.02 -9.28
CA LYS A 121 10.80 -14.47 -8.30
C LYS A 121 12.15 -14.12 -8.93
N ARG A 122 12.61 -14.94 -9.89
CA ARG A 122 13.86 -14.68 -10.64
C ARG A 122 13.75 -13.45 -11.52
N MET A 123 12.62 -13.28 -12.21
CA MET A 123 12.38 -12.12 -13.07
C MET A 123 12.19 -10.80 -12.30
N ALA A 124 11.80 -10.87 -11.03
CA ALA A 124 11.62 -9.72 -10.17
C ALA A 124 12.94 -9.04 -9.71
N ASP A 125 14.09 -9.42 -10.29
CA ASP A 125 15.43 -8.92 -9.96
C ASP A 125 15.74 -9.04 -8.45
N ASN A 126 15.44 -10.22 -7.92
CA ASN A 126 15.76 -10.63 -6.56
C ASN A 126 17.08 -11.40 -6.53
N TYR A 127 17.75 -11.39 -5.38
CA TYR A 127 18.89 -12.26 -5.12
C TYR A 127 18.51 -13.73 -5.30
N LEU A 128 19.19 -14.45 -6.20
CA LEU A 128 19.00 -15.90 -6.33
C LEU A 128 19.71 -16.64 -5.18
N THR A 129 19.20 -17.82 -4.83
CA THR A 129 19.90 -18.74 -3.91
C THR A 129 21.27 -19.10 -4.51
N GLY A 130 22.33 -18.59 -3.87
CA GLY A 130 23.73 -18.78 -4.30
C GLY A 130 24.36 -17.62 -5.04
N GLU A 131 23.63 -16.52 -5.30
CA GLU A 131 24.16 -15.40 -6.12
C GLU A 131 25.08 -14.44 -5.37
N PHE A 132 25.07 -14.40 -4.04
CA PHE A 132 26.06 -13.67 -3.24
C PHE A 132 26.24 -14.36 -1.89
N LYS A 133 27.44 -14.89 -1.63
CA LYS A 133 28.04 -15.08 -0.30
C LYS A 133 29.11 -14.03 -0.13
#